data_AF-A0A8T6I4V7-F1
#
_entry.id   AF-A0A8T6I4V7-F1
#
_cell.length_a   1.000
_cell.length_b   1.000
_cell.length_c   1.000
_cell.angle_alpha   90.00
_cell.angle_beta   90.00
_cell.angle_gamma   90.00
#
_symmetry.space_group_name_H-M   'P 1'
#
loop_
_entity.id
_entity.type
_entity.pdbx_description
1 polymer ?
#
loop_
_entity_poly.entity_id
_entity_poly.type
_entity_poly.pdbx_seq_one_letter_code
_entity_poly.pdbx_strand_id
1 'polypeptide(L)'
;MKHNLTLVILTQEQIARAREANGSRKRITHALVCGPYGQMFGTEQQCLRYFTLWDPDHRIEVAPGQFRAPFAELFDKAVKTTAYAISDYRTTPDLVTRLMVAAGTAPPAGPSLRGLLGRILARK
;
A
#
# COMPACT_ATOMS: atom_id res chain seq x y z
N MET A 1 8.22 14.37 8.25
CA MET A 1 8.82 14.39 6.91
C MET A 1 7.98 13.46 6.05
N LYS A 2 7.51 13.89 4.87
CA LYS A 2 6.69 13.05 3.98
C LYS A 2 7.60 12.14 3.14
N HIS A 3 7.10 10.97 2.76
CA HIS A 3 7.84 9.97 1.98
C HIS A 3 7.18 9.74 0.62
N ASN A 4 7.89 9.11 -0.32
CA ASN A 4 7.24 8.70 -1.58
C ASN A 4 6.44 7.41 -1.36
N LEU A 5 5.22 7.37 -1.89
CA LEU A 5 4.52 6.12 -2.12
C LEU A 5 5.06 5.52 -3.42
N THR A 6 5.75 4.40 -3.35
CA THR A 6 6.50 3.88 -4.51
C THR A 6 5.97 2.52 -4.96
N LEU A 7 5.40 2.45 -6.16
CA LEU A 7 5.09 1.21 -6.84
C LEU A 7 6.31 0.74 -7.62
N VAL A 8 6.79 -0.45 -7.28
CA VAL A 8 7.97 -1.06 -7.88
C VAL A 8 7.56 -2.22 -8.76
N ILE A 9 7.96 -2.17 -10.03
CA ILE A 9 7.93 -3.33 -10.93
C ILE A 9 9.20 -4.14 -10.62
N LEU A 10 9.05 -5.36 -10.12
CA LEU A 10 10.18 -6.14 -9.64
C LEU A 10 10.94 -6.80 -10.79
N THR A 11 12.26 -6.83 -10.68
CA THR A 11 13.11 -7.65 -11.57
C THR A 11 12.95 -9.14 -11.23
N GLN A 12 13.41 -10.03 -12.11
CA GLN A 12 13.34 -11.48 -11.87
C GLN A 12 14.07 -11.90 -10.58
N GLU A 13 15.21 -11.29 -10.29
CA GLU A 13 15.96 -11.53 -9.05
C GLU A 13 15.17 -11.08 -7.81
N GLN A 14 14.57 -9.89 -7.88
CA GLN A 14 13.74 -9.37 -6.80
C GLN A 14 12.48 -10.22 -6.59
N ILE A 15 11.87 -10.70 -7.67
CA ILE A 15 10.73 -11.64 -7.61
C ILE A 15 11.13 -12.93 -6.90
N ALA A 16 12.28 -13.50 -7.25
CA ALA A 16 12.76 -14.73 -6.61
C ALA A 16 12.91 -14.55 -5.09
N ARG A 17 13.60 -13.48 -4.66
CA ARG A 17 13.78 -13.14 -3.24
C ARG A 17 12.47 -12.84 -2.52
N ALA A 18 11.56 -12.11 -3.18
CA ALA A 18 10.24 -11.83 -2.63
C ALA A 18 9.42 -13.11 -2.43
N ARG A 19 9.47 -14.06 -3.37
CA ARG A 19 8.77 -15.35 -3.25
C ARG A 19 9.35 -16.22 -2.16
N GLU A 20 10.67 -16.23 -2.01
CA GLU A 20 11.34 -16.93 -0.91
C GLU A 20 10.87 -16.40 0.46
N ALA A 21 10.86 -15.06 0.64
CA ALA A 21 10.50 -14.44 1.91
C ALA A 21 9.00 -14.48 2.25
N ASN A 22 8.11 -14.44 1.25
CA ASN A 22 6.66 -14.31 1.47
C ASN A 22 5.87 -15.62 1.24
N GLY A 23 6.51 -16.65 0.67
CA GLY A 23 5.91 -17.93 0.32
C GLY A 23 5.94 -18.18 -1.18
N SER A 24 6.57 -19.31 -1.57
CA SER A 24 6.86 -19.67 -2.96
C SER A 24 5.65 -19.79 -3.87
N ARG A 25 4.47 -20.09 -3.32
CA ARG A 25 3.19 -20.20 -4.05
C ARG A 25 2.56 -18.85 -4.40
N LYS A 26 3.01 -17.74 -3.80
CA LYS A 26 2.44 -16.41 -4.07
C LYS A 26 2.91 -15.91 -5.45
N ARG A 27 1.96 -15.38 -6.23
CA ARG A 27 2.25 -14.65 -7.47
C ARG A 27 2.70 -13.23 -7.08
N ILE A 28 4.00 -12.99 -7.16
CA ILE A 28 4.61 -11.70 -6.85
C ILE A 28 5.28 -11.18 -8.11
N THR A 29 4.89 -9.97 -8.52
CA THR A 29 5.49 -9.24 -9.65
C THR A 29 5.79 -7.79 -9.30
N HIS A 30 5.15 -7.26 -8.25
CA HIS A 30 5.28 -5.88 -7.83
C HIS A 30 5.49 -5.78 -6.32
N ALA A 31 6.04 -4.66 -5.90
CA ALA A 31 6.03 -4.21 -4.52
C ALA A 31 5.42 -2.81 -4.41
N LEU A 32 4.75 -2.54 -3.30
CA LEU A 32 4.34 -1.20 -2.92
C LEU A 32 5.10 -0.82 -1.66
N VAL A 33 5.98 0.16 -1.77
CA VAL A 33 6.84 0.65 -0.69
C VAL A 33 6.27 1.96 -0.15
N CYS A 34 6.05 2.00 1.15
CA CYS A 34 5.39 3.08 1.87
C CYS A 34 6.38 3.81 2.77
N GLY A 35 7.61 4.08 2.29
CA GLY A 35 8.68 4.66 3.10
C GLY A 35 8.98 3.83 4.36
N PRO A 36 9.17 4.46 5.54
CA PRO A 36 9.51 3.77 6.78
C PRO A 36 8.34 2.97 7.37
N TYR A 37 7.12 3.15 6.88
CA TYR A 37 5.93 2.47 7.40
C TYR A 37 5.87 1.01 6.98
N GLY A 38 6.63 0.64 5.94
CA GLY A 38 6.78 -0.72 5.46
C GLY A 38 6.40 -0.87 3.99
N GLN A 39 6.09 -2.10 3.62
CA GLN A 39 5.93 -2.50 2.23
C GLN A 39 5.05 -3.74 2.08
N MET A 40 4.51 -3.94 0.88
CA MET A 40 3.80 -5.16 0.53
C MET A 40 4.21 -5.67 -0.85
N PHE A 41 4.22 -7.00 -0.98
CA PHE A 41 4.54 -7.69 -2.23
C PHE A 41 3.30 -8.41 -2.77
N GLY A 42 3.08 -8.36 -4.07
CA GLY A 42 1.90 -8.96 -4.68
C GLY A 42 1.91 -8.91 -6.19
N THR A 43 0.75 -9.17 -6.79
CA THR A 43 0.55 -8.94 -8.22
C THR A 43 0.45 -7.45 -8.52
N GLU A 44 0.65 -7.09 -9.79
CA GLU A 44 0.42 -5.72 -10.28
C GLU A 44 -0.93 -5.17 -9.81
N GLN A 45 -2.02 -5.90 -10.06
CA GLN A 45 -3.37 -5.47 -9.72
C GLN A 45 -3.55 -5.23 -8.21
N GLN A 46 -2.91 -6.06 -7.36
CA GLN A 46 -2.99 -5.90 -5.91
C GLN A 46 -2.26 -4.64 -5.46
N CYS A 47 -1.01 -4.45 -5.89
CA CYS A 47 -0.21 -3.29 -5.53
C CYS A 47 -0.79 -1.99 -6.11
N LEU A 48 -1.24 -2.02 -7.36
CA LEU A 48 -1.83 -0.86 -8.04
C LEU A 48 -3.10 -0.37 -7.34
N ARG A 49 -3.94 -1.28 -6.85
CA ARG A 49 -5.15 -0.91 -6.09
C ARG A 49 -4.82 -0.02 -4.89
N TYR A 50 -3.83 -0.43 -4.09
CA TYR A 50 -3.42 0.33 -2.92
C TYR A 50 -2.63 1.58 -3.29
N PHE A 51 -1.78 1.50 -4.31
CA PHE A 51 -1.05 2.65 -4.84
C PHE A 51 -2.00 3.78 -5.24
N THR A 52 -3.04 3.49 -6.02
CA THR A 52 -4.04 4.49 -6.43
C THR A 52 -4.85 5.00 -5.24
N LEU A 53 -5.28 4.11 -4.33
CA LEU A 53 -6.07 4.51 -3.17
C LEU A 53 -5.31 5.41 -2.19
N TRP A 54 -3.99 5.23 -2.07
CA TRP A 54 -3.14 5.94 -1.12
C TRP A 54 -2.36 7.08 -1.75
N ASP A 55 -2.53 7.29 -3.05
CA ASP A 55 -1.96 8.43 -3.77
C ASP A 55 -2.41 9.73 -3.09
N PRO A 56 -1.49 10.63 -2.71
CA PRO A 56 -1.84 11.90 -2.06
C PRO A 56 -2.74 12.79 -2.93
N ASP A 57 -2.74 12.60 -4.25
CA ASP A 57 -3.58 13.36 -5.19
C ASP A 57 -4.95 12.68 -5.43
N HIS A 58 -5.11 11.42 -5.03
CA HIS A 58 -6.36 10.68 -5.22
C HIS A 58 -7.30 10.85 -4.02
N ARG A 59 -8.35 11.64 -4.21
CA ARG A 59 -9.36 11.89 -3.16
C ARG A 59 -10.50 10.89 -3.29
N ILE A 60 -10.83 10.24 -2.17
CA ILE A 60 -12.01 9.39 -2.05
C ILE A 60 -13.02 10.00 -1.09
N GLU A 61 -14.29 9.72 -1.31
CA GLU A 61 -15.34 10.08 -0.37
C GLU A 61 -15.22 9.21 0.88
N VAL A 62 -15.03 9.84 2.04
CA VAL A 62 -14.93 9.15 3.33
C VAL A 62 -16.17 9.35 4.20
N ALA A 63 -16.95 10.39 3.90
CA ALA A 63 -18.25 10.69 4.44
C ALA A 63 -19.02 11.53 3.41
N PRO A 64 -20.36 11.62 3.47
CA PRO A 64 -21.15 12.38 2.50
C PRO A 64 -20.61 13.80 2.27
N GLY A 65 -20.14 14.07 1.06
CA GLY A 65 -19.58 15.38 0.67
C GLY A 65 -18.16 15.66 1.18
N GLN A 66 -17.49 14.71 1.84
CA GLN A 66 -16.13 14.85 2.36
C GLN A 66 -15.14 13.99 1.58
N PHE A 67 -14.28 14.65 0.81
CA PHE A 67 -13.28 14.01 -0.05
C PHE A 67 -11.86 14.26 0.46
N ARG A 68 -11.15 13.18 0.80
CA ARG A 68 -9.75 13.26 1.25
C ARG A 68 -8.91 12.13 0.67
N ALA A 69 -7.62 12.39 0.54
CA ALA A 69 -6.62 11.35 0.33
C ALA A 69 -6.28 10.73 1.71
N PRO A 70 -6.43 9.41 1.92
CA PRO A 70 -6.35 8.78 3.24
C PRO A 70 -5.04 9.02 3.99
N PHE A 71 -3.92 9.15 3.27
CA PHE A 71 -2.57 9.22 3.82
C PHE A 71 -1.77 10.42 3.27
N ALA A 72 -2.45 11.51 2.92
CA ALA A 72 -1.81 12.73 2.39
C ALA A 72 -0.76 13.32 3.33
N GLU A 73 -0.84 13.05 4.64
CA GLU A 73 0.16 13.50 5.61
C GLU A 73 1.42 12.64 5.64
N LEU A 74 1.35 11.41 5.11
CA LEU A 74 2.46 10.47 5.07
C LEU A 74 3.24 10.54 3.76
N PHE A 75 2.53 10.81 2.66
CA PHE A 75 3.09 10.74 1.33
C PHE A 75 3.16 12.09 0.63
N ASP A 76 4.31 12.39 0.03
CA ASP A 76 4.54 13.60 -0.76
C ASP A 76 4.03 13.43 -2.19
N LYS A 77 4.35 12.28 -2.79
CA LYS A 77 3.99 11.92 -4.17
C LYS A 77 3.95 10.42 -4.38
N ALA A 78 3.23 10.02 -5.41
CA ALA A 78 3.17 8.65 -5.89
C ALA A 78 4.16 8.45 -7.06
N VAL A 79 5.05 7.46 -6.96
CA VAL A 79 6.10 7.18 -7.94
C VAL A 79 6.01 5.73 -8.43
N LYS A 80 6.15 5.54 -9.73
CA LYS A 80 6.32 4.20 -10.34
C LYS A 80 7.75 4.04 -10.81
N THR A 81 8.38 2.91 -10.53
CA THR A 81 9.77 2.65 -10.93
C THR A 81 10.06 1.17 -11.10
N THR A 82 11.08 0.86 -11.90
CA THR A 82 11.74 -0.45 -11.96
C THR A 82 13.06 -0.45 -11.17
N ALA A 83 13.60 0.73 -10.87
CA ALA A 83 14.88 0.95 -10.22
C ALA A 83 14.66 1.34 -8.76
N TYR A 84 14.33 0.35 -7.92
CA TYR A 84 14.22 0.53 -6.47
C TYR A 84 15.03 -0.54 -5.75
N ALA A 85 15.95 -0.12 -4.86
CA ALA A 85 16.74 -1.03 -4.04
C ALA A 85 15.92 -1.50 -2.84
N ILE A 86 15.47 -2.76 -2.88
CA ILE A 86 14.72 -3.39 -1.79
C ILE A 86 15.70 -4.05 -0.82
N SER A 87 15.70 -3.58 0.43
CA SER A 87 16.57 -4.06 1.51
C SER A 87 15.98 -5.22 2.32
N ASP A 88 14.66 -5.26 2.49
CA ASP A 88 13.92 -6.38 3.11
C ASP A 88 12.87 -6.88 2.12
N TYR A 89 12.74 -8.19 1.94
CA TYR A 89 11.77 -8.79 1.03
C TYR A 89 10.50 -9.29 1.74
N ARG A 90 10.39 -9.11 3.06
CA ARG A 90 9.18 -9.50 3.81
C ARG A 90 8.10 -8.44 3.66
N THR A 91 6.87 -8.90 3.41
CA THR A 91 5.68 -8.04 3.52
C THR A 91 5.50 -7.62 4.97
N THR A 92 5.29 -6.34 5.19
CA THR A 92 5.01 -5.80 6.52
C THR A 92 3.63 -6.27 6.99
N PRO A 93 3.55 -6.99 8.12
CA PRO A 93 2.26 -7.35 8.72
C PRO A 93 1.49 -6.09 9.12
N ASP A 94 0.18 -6.10 8.89
CA ASP A 94 -0.74 -5.02 9.25
C ASP A 94 -0.33 -3.64 8.72
N LEU A 95 0.28 -3.60 7.53
CA LEU A 95 0.75 -2.36 6.89
C LEU A 95 -0.30 -1.25 6.90
N VAL A 96 -1.56 -1.57 6.61
CA VAL A 96 -2.64 -0.59 6.56
C VAL A 96 -2.93 -0.01 7.95
N THR A 97 -2.94 -0.83 9.00
CA THR A 97 -3.09 -0.39 10.39
C THR A 97 -1.93 0.53 10.79
N ARG A 98 -0.69 0.19 10.39
CA ARG A 98 0.49 1.03 10.64
C ARG A 98 0.36 2.40 9.98
N LEU A 99 -0.09 2.44 8.72
CA LEU A 99 -0.35 3.69 8.01
C LEU A 99 -1.45 4.51 8.68
N MET A 100 -2.54 3.87 9.13
CA MET A 100 -3.60 4.57 9.85
C MET A 100 -3.09 5.24 11.12
N VAL A 101 -2.34 4.50 11.95
CA VAL A 101 -1.77 5.04 13.20
C VAL A 101 -0.80 6.19 12.90
N ALA A 102 0.07 6.02 11.90
CA ALA A 102 1.01 7.07 11.49
C ALA A 102 0.30 8.34 10.99
N ALA A 103 -0.85 8.19 10.32
CA ALA A 103 -1.67 9.31 9.85
C ALA A 103 -2.56 9.93 10.94
N GLY A 104 -2.41 9.51 12.21
CA GLY A 104 -3.23 10.01 13.31
C GLY A 104 -4.69 9.51 13.26
N THR A 105 -4.96 8.43 12.51
CA THR A 105 -6.29 7.82 12.42
C THR A 105 -6.36 6.55 13.26
N ALA A 106 -7.38 6.44 14.12
CA ALA A 106 -7.57 5.23 14.89
C ALA A 106 -7.97 4.06 13.97
N PRO A 107 -7.32 2.87 14.09
CA PRO A 107 -7.80 1.69 13.38
C PRO A 107 -9.22 1.35 13.84
N PRO A 108 -10.11 0.89 12.93
CA PRO A 108 -11.49 0.61 13.30
C PRO A 108 -11.52 -0.52 14.35
N ALA A 109 -12.22 -0.30 15.46
CA ALA A 109 -12.54 -1.34 16.43
C ALA A 109 -13.59 -2.28 15.81
N GLY A 110 -13.17 -3.31 15.08
CA GLY A 110 -14.07 -4.24 14.40
C GLY A 110 -13.44 -5.00 13.23
N PRO A 111 -14.14 -5.96 12.60
CA PRO A 111 -13.52 -6.97 11.75
C PRO A 111 -12.91 -6.35 10.49
N SER A 112 -11.59 -6.44 10.40
CA SER A 112 -10.65 -6.17 9.30
C SER A 112 -10.93 -4.97 8.37
N LEU A 113 -9.89 -4.19 8.11
CA LEU A 113 -9.82 -3.15 7.06
C LEU A 113 -10.30 -3.58 5.67
N ARG A 114 -10.33 -4.89 5.38
CA ARG A 114 -10.97 -5.46 4.18
C ARG A 114 -12.47 -5.13 4.11
N GLY A 115 -13.17 -5.09 5.23
CA GLY A 115 -14.59 -4.74 5.32
C GLY A 115 -14.83 -3.24 5.11
N LEU A 116 -13.94 -2.38 5.62
CA LEU A 116 -14.04 -0.92 5.44
C LEU A 116 -13.71 -0.52 3.98
N LEU A 117 -12.61 -1.04 3.43
CA LEU A 117 -12.26 -0.83 2.02
C LEU A 117 -13.26 -1.50 1.07
N GLY A 118 -13.80 -2.67 1.44
CA GLY A 118 -14.89 -3.30 0.72
C GLY A 118 -16.15 -2.44 0.69
N ARG A 119 -16.53 -1.80 1.79
CA ARG A 119 -17.70 -0.90 1.84
C ARG A 119 -17.51 0.41 1.08
N ILE A 120 -16.30 0.96 1.08
CA ILE A 120 -15.96 2.17 0.32
C ILE A 120 -15.89 1.87 -1.20
N LEU A 121 -15.39 0.69 -1.59
CA LEU A 121 -15.21 0.33 -3.00
C LEU A 121 -16.40 -0.46 -3.62
N ALA A 122 -17.32 -1.00 -2.81
CA ALA A 122 -18.50 -1.73 -3.30
C ALA A 122 -19.75 -0.85 -3.46
N ARG A 123 -19.68 0.44 -3.13
CA ARG A 123 -20.69 1.41 -3.54
C ARG A 123 -20.42 1.81 -4.99
N LYS A 124 -20.81 0.94 -5.92
CA LYS A 124 -21.13 1.30 -7.30
C LYS A 124 -22.64 1.32 -7.45
#